data_AF-A0A3M1ZDR3-F1
#
_entry.id   AF-A0A3M1ZDR3-F1
#
_cell.length_a   1.000
_cell.length_b   1.000
_cell.length_c   1.000
_cell.angle_alpha   90.00
_cell.angle_beta   90.00
_cell.angle_gamma   90.00
#
_symmetry.space_group_name_H-M   'P 1'
#
loop_
_entity.id
_entity.type
_entity.pdbx_description
1 polymer ?
#
loop_
_entity_poly.entity_id
_entity_poly.type
_entity_poly.pdbx_seq_one_letter_code
_entity_poly.pdbx_strand_id
1 'polypeptide(L)'
;MKMSALRHKISGTRLRFFDVFRRFPVRLRRLVRHLKSGPRSFLTAPRKLNAALRWWSESLYLALDLAGIPEVYETLLDWIKYKTRPLTGREIDVARSVFGDSIQYARVRIDEGAYVGCRHFRFLYVSFYTINAWGAFNDEFLIHELVHVWQYEKFGGVYIPRAIRAIHSPEGYNYGGVGVLRQAVKTGKSFLDFNYEQQADIITDYYRLKTGKRPQWGQATAADLPVYAHFRDFLTNTPDKV
;
A
#
# COMPACT_ATOMS: atom_id res chain seq x y z
N MET A 1 -23.43 -1.15 -21.84
CA MET A 1 -22.22 -0.64 -21.15
C MET A 1 -21.68 0.57 -21.93
N LYS A 2 -21.51 1.75 -21.31
CA LYS A 2 -21.04 2.96 -22.01
C LYS A 2 -19.66 2.68 -22.65
N MET A 3 -19.42 3.10 -23.90
CA MET A 3 -18.17 2.83 -24.65
C MET A 3 -16.89 3.22 -23.88
N SER A 4 -16.95 4.27 -23.05
CA SER A 4 -15.86 4.70 -22.17
C SER A 4 -15.48 3.62 -21.13
N ALA A 5 -16.45 2.98 -20.47
CA ALA A 5 -16.17 1.94 -19.47
C ALA A 5 -15.49 0.71 -20.08
N LEU A 6 -15.93 0.29 -21.27
CA LEU A 6 -15.32 -0.82 -22.00
C LEU A 6 -13.86 -0.52 -22.36
N ARG A 7 -13.57 0.68 -22.85
CA ARG A 7 -12.19 1.11 -23.19
C ARG A 7 -11.26 1.03 -21.99
N HIS A 8 -11.70 1.49 -20.82
CA HIS A 8 -10.87 1.43 -19.61
C HIS A 8 -10.61 0.00 -19.14
N LYS A 9 -11.59 -0.92 -19.26
CA LYS A 9 -11.39 -2.34 -18.93
C LYS A 9 -10.38 -3.01 -19.86
N ILE A 10 -10.52 -2.82 -21.18
CA ILE A 10 -9.57 -3.34 -22.17
C ILE A 10 -8.17 -2.78 -21.93
N SER A 11 -8.06 -1.46 -21.72
CA SER A 11 -6.76 -0.82 -21.42
C SER A 11 -6.15 -1.36 -20.12
N GLY A 12 -6.96 -1.60 -19.09
CA GLY A 12 -6.52 -2.18 -17.82
C GLY A 12 -6.00 -3.61 -17.97
N THR A 13 -6.76 -4.47 -18.67
CA THR A 13 -6.34 -5.85 -18.99
C THR A 13 -5.04 -5.88 -19.78
N ARG A 14 -4.92 -5.03 -20.82
CA ARG A 14 -3.68 -4.94 -21.61
C ARG A 14 -2.50 -4.53 -20.75
N LEU A 15 -2.67 -3.54 -19.88
CA LEU A 15 -1.62 -3.07 -18.99
C LEU A 15 -1.17 -4.18 -18.01
N ARG A 16 -2.12 -4.86 -17.37
CA ARG A 16 -1.87 -6.01 -16.48
C ARG A 16 -1.09 -7.11 -17.19
N PHE A 17 -1.49 -7.47 -18.41
CA PHE A 17 -0.80 -8.49 -19.20
C PHE A 17 0.68 -8.16 -19.40
N PHE A 18 1.02 -6.92 -19.79
CA PHE A 18 2.42 -6.53 -19.96
C PHE A 18 3.19 -6.44 -18.64
N ASP A 19 2.51 -6.07 -17.54
CA ASP A 19 3.13 -5.98 -16.22
C ASP A 19 3.65 -7.32 -15.71
N VAL A 20 3.00 -8.44 -16.03
CA VAL A 20 3.48 -9.79 -15.70
C VAL A 20 4.93 -9.97 -16.16
N PHE A 21 5.22 -9.58 -17.41
CA PHE A 21 6.54 -9.72 -18.00
C PHE A 21 7.50 -8.61 -17.54
N ARG A 22 7.04 -7.34 -17.53
CA ARG A 22 7.88 -6.20 -17.16
C ARG A 22 8.37 -6.27 -15.72
N ARG A 23 7.52 -6.74 -14.79
CA ARG A 23 7.83 -6.82 -13.36
C ARG A 23 8.50 -8.14 -12.97
N PHE A 24 8.58 -9.12 -13.88
CA PHE A 24 9.19 -10.43 -13.60
C PHE A 24 10.60 -10.35 -12.99
N PRO A 25 11.56 -9.57 -13.53
CA PRO A 25 12.92 -9.52 -12.96
C PRO A 25 12.94 -8.98 -11.52
N VAL A 26 12.09 -7.99 -11.21
CA VAL A 26 11.98 -7.43 -9.86
C VAL A 26 11.37 -8.46 -8.91
N ARG A 27 10.29 -9.14 -9.32
CA ARG A 27 9.62 -10.19 -8.52
C ARG A 27 10.54 -11.36 -8.21
N LEU A 28 11.29 -11.83 -9.21
CA LEU A 28 12.27 -12.90 -9.02
C LEU A 28 13.35 -12.48 -8.02
N ARG A 29 13.89 -11.26 -8.12
CA ARG A 29 14.85 -10.74 -7.15
C ARG A 29 14.29 -10.70 -5.73
N ARG A 30 13.04 -10.26 -5.54
CA ARG A 30 12.38 -10.23 -4.23
C ARG A 30 12.26 -11.63 -3.64
N LEU A 31 11.76 -12.59 -4.41
CA LEU A 31 11.65 -13.99 -3.96
C LEU A 31 13.01 -14.56 -3.58
N VAL A 32 14.03 -14.40 -4.45
CA VAL A 32 15.39 -14.91 -4.17
C VAL A 32 15.99 -14.28 -2.93
N ARG A 33 15.83 -12.97 -2.72
CA ARG A 33 16.32 -12.29 -1.51
C ARG A 33 15.62 -12.82 -0.25
N HIS A 34 14.29 -12.95 -0.30
CA HIS A 34 13.49 -13.47 0.82
C HIS A 34 13.88 -14.91 1.20
N LEU A 35 14.09 -15.76 0.20
CA LEU A 35 14.52 -17.15 0.41
C LEU A 35 15.91 -17.20 1.04
N LYS A 36 16.83 -16.33 0.62
CA LYS A 36 18.19 -16.23 1.19
C LYS A 36 18.19 -15.69 2.63
N SER A 37 17.26 -14.81 3.01
CA SER A 37 17.17 -14.27 4.38
C SER A 37 16.51 -15.21 5.38
N GLY A 38 15.73 -16.19 4.91
CA GLY A 38 14.95 -17.12 5.75
C GLY A 38 15.76 -17.84 6.84
N PRO A 39 16.84 -18.55 6.50
CA PRO A 39 17.64 -19.29 7.46
C PRO A 39 18.17 -18.44 8.62
N ARG A 40 18.56 -17.18 8.36
CA ARG A 40 19.04 -16.25 9.38
C ARG A 40 17.94 -15.77 10.32
N SER A 41 16.73 -15.56 9.78
CA SER A 41 15.57 -15.07 10.54
C SER A 41 15.04 -16.07 11.57
N PHE A 42 15.26 -17.38 11.35
CA PHE A 42 14.83 -18.42 12.30
C PHE A 42 15.79 -18.59 13.48
N LEU A 43 17.07 -18.29 13.29
CA LEU A 43 18.10 -18.43 14.31
C LEU A 43 17.99 -17.36 15.40
N THR A 44 17.50 -16.17 15.06
CA THR A 44 17.40 -15.03 15.98
C THR A 44 15.98 -14.83 16.56
N ALA A 45 14.99 -15.59 16.10
CA ALA A 45 13.61 -15.38 16.50
C ALA A 45 13.29 -15.99 17.89
N PRO A 46 12.68 -15.23 18.81
CA PRO A 46 12.29 -15.73 20.12
C PRO A 46 11.18 -16.81 20.04
N ARG A 47 10.35 -16.77 18.98
CA ARG A 47 9.33 -17.78 18.68
C ARG A 47 9.55 -18.34 17.28
N LYS A 48 10.31 -19.44 17.19
CA LYS A 48 10.73 -20.07 15.92
C LYS A 48 9.55 -20.45 15.02
N LEU A 49 8.48 -21.04 15.57
CA LEU A 49 7.29 -21.42 14.80
C LEU A 49 6.62 -20.20 14.15
N ASN A 50 6.42 -19.12 14.90
CA ASN A 50 5.83 -17.89 14.35
C ASN A 50 6.72 -17.28 13.25
N ALA A 51 8.05 -17.33 13.43
CA ALA A 51 8.96 -16.89 12.38
C ALA A 51 8.86 -17.77 11.13
N ALA A 52 8.79 -19.09 11.28
CA ALA A 52 8.59 -20.05 10.17
C ALA A 52 7.27 -19.80 9.42
N LEU A 53 6.15 -19.67 10.14
CA LEU A 53 4.84 -19.40 9.56
C LEU A 53 4.84 -18.07 8.78
N ARG A 54 5.45 -17.01 9.33
CA ARG A 54 5.59 -15.73 8.63
C ARG A 54 6.41 -15.86 7.37
N TRP A 55 7.56 -16.53 7.45
CA TRP A 55 8.43 -16.69 6.30
C TRP A 55 7.76 -17.49 5.18
N TRP A 56 7.08 -18.59 5.50
CA TRP A 56 6.32 -19.38 4.52
C TRP A 56 5.14 -18.63 3.92
N SER A 57 4.39 -17.88 4.74
CA SER A 57 3.33 -17.00 4.27
C SER A 57 3.87 -15.98 3.26
N GLU A 58 4.96 -15.27 3.59
CA GLU A 58 5.56 -14.28 2.69
C GLU A 58 6.14 -14.93 1.42
N SER A 59 6.73 -16.13 1.54
CA SER A 59 7.20 -16.92 0.38
C SER A 59 6.06 -17.27 -0.58
N LEU A 60 4.88 -17.64 -0.06
CA LEU A 60 3.70 -17.93 -0.87
C LEU A 60 3.27 -16.70 -1.67
N TYR A 61 3.13 -15.53 -1.03
CA TYR A 61 2.75 -14.30 -1.73
C TYR A 61 3.75 -13.90 -2.82
N LEU A 62 5.06 -14.03 -2.56
CA LEU A 62 6.09 -13.73 -3.56
C LEU A 62 6.09 -14.72 -4.72
N ALA A 63 5.77 -16.00 -4.47
CA ALA A 63 5.61 -16.99 -5.53
C ALA A 63 4.37 -16.70 -6.40
N LEU A 64 3.25 -16.32 -5.78
CA LEU A 64 2.04 -15.90 -6.47
C LEU A 64 2.27 -14.65 -7.34
N ASP A 65 3.00 -13.66 -6.81
CA ASP A 65 3.42 -12.48 -7.58
C ASP A 65 4.23 -12.90 -8.82
N LEU A 66 5.23 -13.77 -8.65
CA LEU A 66 6.10 -14.23 -9.74
C LEU A 66 5.31 -14.95 -10.83
N ALA A 67 4.28 -15.70 -10.45
CA ALA A 67 3.38 -16.40 -11.36
C ALA A 67 2.32 -15.48 -12.03
N GLY A 68 2.28 -14.18 -11.70
CA GLY A 68 1.32 -13.24 -12.27
C GLY A 68 -0.12 -13.41 -11.76
N ILE A 69 -0.30 -14.10 -10.63
CA ILE A 69 -1.62 -14.34 -10.04
C ILE A 69 -2.34 -13.03 -9.66
N PRO A 70 -1.67 -11.98 -9.11
CA PRO A 70 -2.33 -10.70 -8.87
C PRO A 70 -2.95 -10.09 -10.13
N GLU A 71 -2.25 -10.11 -11.26
CA GLU A 71 -2.77 -9.57 -12.53
C GLU A 71 -4.01 -10.33 -13.03
N VAL A 72 -3.99 -11.66 -12.91
CA VAL A 72 -5.12 -12.52 -13.27
C VAL A 72 -6.31 -12.22 -12.37
N TYR A 73 -6.08 -12.20 -11.05
CA TYR A 73 -7.10 -11.88 -10.04
C TYR A 73 -7.73 -10.51 -10.28
N GLU A 74 -6.91 -9.46 -10.44
CA GLU A 74 -7.39 -8.10 -10.69
C GLU A 74 -8.13 -7.98 -12.01
N THR A 75 -7.69 -8.70 -13.04
CA THR A 75 -8.40 -8.73 -14.32
C THR A 75 -9.78 -9.34 -14.14
N LEU A 76 -9.87 -10.52 -13.55
CA LEU A 76 -11.14 -11.20 -13.31
C LEU A 76 -12.09 -10.33 -12.48
N LEU A 77 -11.61 -9.76 -11.37
CA LEU A 77 -12.44 -8.90 -10.53
C LEU A 77 -12.88 -7.62 -11.23
N ASP A 78 -12.01 -6.97 -12.01
CA ASP A 78 -12.40 -5.78 -12.77
C ASP A 78 -13.52 -6.13 -13.77
N TRP A 79 -13.47 -7.28 -14.43
CA TRP A 79 -14.54 -7.69 -15.36
C TRP A 79 -15.84 -8.12 -14.64
N ILE A 80 -15.76 -8.78 -13.49
CA ILE A 80 -16.92 -9.21 -12.69
C ILE A 80 -17.59 -8.02 -11.99
N LYS A 81 -16.79 -7.14 -11.40
CA LYS A 81 -17.26 -5.98 -10.64
C LYS A 81 -17.48 -4.79 -11.57
N TYR A 82 -18.71 -4.66 -12.05
CA TYR A 82 -19.09 -3.64 -13.02
C TYR A 82 -18.96 -2.18 -12.53
N LYS A 83 -18.87 -1.95 -11.20
CA LYS A 83 -18.65 -0.63 -10.59
C LYS A 83 -17.18 -0.24 -10.44
N THR A 84 -16.24 -1.11 -10.84
CA THR A 84 -14.82 -0.77 -10.81
C THR A 84 -14.50 0.31 -11.83
N ARG A 85 -13.81 1.36 -11.39
CA ARG A 85 -13.41 2.53 -12.20
C ARG A 85 -11.93 2.89 -12.01
N PRO A 86 -11.29 3.58 -12.97
CA PRO A 86 -10.01 4.23 -12.73
C PRO A 86 -10.16 5.40 -11.75
N LEU A 87 -9.02 5.90 -11.25
CA LEU A 87 -8.96 7.18 -10.56
C LEU A 87 -9.42 8.31 -11.51
N THR A 88 -10.15 9.28 -10.96
CA THR A 88 -10.51 10.53 -11.63
C THR A 88 -9.30 11.47 -11.70
N GLY A 89 -9.35 12.49 -12.57
CA GLY A 89 -8.29 13.50 -12.66
C GLY A 89 -8.00 14.16 -11.31
N ARG A 90 -9.06 14.57 -10.59
CA ARG A 90 -8.95 15.15 -9.24
C ARG A 90 -8.27 14.22 -8.24
N GLU A 91 -8.64 12.94 -8.24
CA GLU A 91 -8.03 11.94 -7.34
C GLU A 91 -6.54 11.72 -7.69
N ILE A 92 -6.19 11.73 -8.97
CA ILE A 92 -4.79 11.66 -9.43
C ILE A 92 -4.02 12.91 -8.98
N ASP A 93 -4.59 14.10 -9.07
CA ASP A 93 -3.94 15.35 -8.66
C ASP A 93 -3.68 15.37 -7.14
N VAL A 94 -4.66 14.96 -6.35
CA VAL A 94 -4.52 14.78 -4.89
C VAL A 94 -3.39 13.80 -4.59
N ALA A 95 -3.42 12.63 -5.23
CA ALA A 95 -2.42 11.59 -5.04
C ALA A 95 -1.02 12.05 -5.45
N ARG A 96 -0.86 12.70 -6.61
CA ARG A 96 0.43 13.24 -7.07
C ARG A 96 1.01 14.28 -6.14
N SER A 97 0.15 15.05 -5.46
CA SER A 97 0.59 16.03 -4.47
C SER A 97 1.33 15.40 -3.27
N VAL A 98 1.14 14.11 -3.03
CA VAL A 98 1.78 13.34 -1.95
C VAL A 98 2.81 12.37 -2.51
N PHE A 99 2.45 11.57 -3.52
CA PHE A 99 3.27 10.45 -4.00
C PHE A 99 4.14 10.79 -5.21
N GLY A 100 4.01 11.97 -5.82
CA GLY A 100 4.69 12.30 -7.07
C GLY A 100 4.35 11.29 -8.17
N ASP A 101 5.36 10.69 -8.80
CA ASP A 101 5.17 9.60 -9.77
C ASP A 101 5.56 8.21 -9.20
N SER A 102 5.62 8.07 -7.87
CA SER A 102 6.02 6.81 -7.22
C SER A 102 4.97 5.69 -7.30
N ILE A 103 3.76 6.00 -7.76
CA ILE A 103 2.67 5.05 -7.99
C ILE A 103 2.28 5.09 -9.47
N GLN A 104 2.06 3.92 -10.05
CA GLN A 104 1.54 3.74 -11.40
C GLN A 104 0.02 3.96 -11.42
N TYR A 105 -0.42 5.22 -11.34
CA TYR A 105 -1.85 5.58 -11.26
C TYR A 105 -2.75 4.94 -12.32
N ALA A 106 -2.22 4.68 -13.52
CA ALA A 106 -2.94 3.99 -14.58
C ALA A 106 -3.37 2.56 -14.22
N ARG A 107 -2.69 1.90 -13.27
CA ARG A 107 -3.06 0.58 -12.72
C ARG A 107 -4.15 0.65 -11.67
N VAL A 108 -4.23 1.77 -10.92
CA VAL A 108 -5.11 1.89 -9.76
C VAL A 108 -6.57 1.85 -10.18
N ARG A 109 -7.36 1.07 -9.45
CA ARG A 109 -8.80 0.97 -9.61
C ARG A 109 -9.50 1.19 -8.28
N ILE A 110 -10.69 1.77 -8.33
CA ILE A 110 -11.59 1.88 -7.18
C ILE A 110 -12.82 1.02 -7.49
N ASP A 111 -13.12 0.06 -6.62
CA ASP A 111 -14.38 -0.65 -6.57
C ASP A 111 -15.26 -0.07 -5.45
N GLU A 112 -16.25 0.75 -5.81
CA GLU A 112 -17.21 1.34 -4.85
C GLU A 112 -18.38 0.40 -4.53
N GLY A 113 -18.38 -0.82 -5.08
CA GLY A 113 -19.43 -1.83 -4.95
C GLY A 113 -19.08 -2.97 -3.99
N ALA A 114 -18.02 -2.87 -3.19
CA ALA A 114 -17.54 -3.93 -2.32
C ALA A 114 -18.54 -4.19 -1.17
N TYR A 115 -19.51 -5.08 -1.41
CA TYR A 115 -20.62 -5.31 -0.48
C TYR A 115 -20.18 -6.02 0.81
N VAL A 116 -19.44 -7.12 0.68
CA VAL A 116 -19.03 -7.97 1.80
C VAL A 116 -17.83 -7.32 2.50
N GLY A 117 -17.93 -7.10 3.81
CA GLY A 117 -16.90 -6.42 4.61
C GLY A 117 -17.13 -4.90 4.67
N CYS A 118 -16.86 -4.17 3.58
CA CYS A 118 -16.85 -2.70 3.56
C CYS A 118 -18.21 -2.08 3.95
N ARG A 119 -19.35 -2.66 3.52
CA ARG A 119 -20.68 -2.14 3.90
C ARG A 119 -20.97 -2.32 5.40
N HIS A 120 -20.61 -3.48 5.96
CA HIS A 120 -21.01 -3.86 7.31
C HIS A 120 -20.11 -3.22 8.38
N PHE A 121 -18.82 -3.08 8.07
CA PHE A 121 -17.81 -2.62 9.02
C PHE A 121 -17.22 -1.24 8.66
N ARG A 122 -17.68 -0.62 7.56
CA ARG A 122 -17.29 0.73 7.11
C ARG A 122 -15.77 0.96 6.98
N PHE A 123 -15.05 -0.05 6.48
CA PHE A 123 -13.62 0.07 6.16
C PHE A 123 -13.37 -0.01 4.65
N LEU A 124 -12.24 0.53 4.21
CA LEU A 124 -11.67 0.34 2.88
C LEU A 124 -10.53 -0.69 2.98
N TYR A 125 -10.27 -1.40 1.88
CA TYR A 125 -9.08 -2.25 1.82
C TYR A 125 -8.52 -2.35 0.41
N VAL A 126 -7.21 -2.57 0.32
CA VAL A 126 -6.51 -2.76 -0.95
C VAL A 126 -6.29 -4.24 -1.25
N SER A 127 -6.65 -4.65 -2.46
CA SER A 127 -6.25 -5.92 -3.08
C SER A 127 -5.34 -5.62 -4.27
N PHE A 128 -4.05 -5.39 -4.01
CA PHE A 128 -3.03 -5.00 -5.00
C PHE A 128 -3.16 -3.54 -5.49
N TYR A 129 -3.65 -3.29 -6.71
CA TYR A 129 -3.95 -1.94 -7.21
C TYR A 129 -5.41 -1.54 -7.05
N THR A 130 -6.23 -2.45 -6.52
CA THR A 130 -7.67 -2.21 -6.40
C THR A 130 -8.00 -1.79 -4.97
N ILE A 131 -8.47 -0.55 -4.82
CA ILE A 131 -9.06 -0.02 -3.59
C ILE A 131 -10.52 -0.44 -3.56
N ASN A 132 -10.92 -1.23 -2.57
CA ASN A 132 -12.28 -1.69 -2.38
C ASN A 132 -12.95 -0.81 -1.31
N ALA A 133 -14.08 -0.21 -1.68
CA ALA A 133 -14.85 0.72 -0.86
C ALA A 133 -16.35 0.43 -1.01
N TRP A 134 -17.13 0.96 -0.08
CA TRP A 134 -18.59 1.01 -0.20
C TRP A 134 -19.06 2.46 -0.19
N GLY A 135 -19.36 3.00 -1.36
CA GLY A 135 -19.75 4.40 -1.54
C GLY A 135 -18.57 5.38 -1.55
N ALA A 136 -18.88 6.67 -1.41
CA ALA A 136 -17.89 7.74 -1.45
C ALA A 136 -17.03 7.79 -0.17
N PHE A 137 -15.77 8.14 -0.33
CA PHE A 137 -14.80 8.36 0.74
C PHE A 137 -14.02 9.66 0.48
N ASN A 138 -13.40 10.18 1.53
CA ASN A 138 -12.65 11.44 1.46
C ASN A 138 -11.21 11.22 0.98
N ASP A 139 -10.51 12.33 0.75
CA ASP A 139 -9.13 12.28 0.27
C ASP A 139 -8.15 11.71 1.30
N GLU A 140 -8.43 11.81 2.60
CA GLU A 140 -7.61 11.19 3.64
C GLU A 140 -7.59 9.66 3.50
N PHE A 141 -8.76 9.04 3.31
CA PHE A 141 -8.86 7.61 3.03
C PHE A 141 -8.19 7.26 1.70
N LEU A 142 -8.35 8.08 0.66
CA LEU A 142 -7.66 7.85 -0.61
C LEU A 142 -6.14 7.80 -0.41
N ILE A 143 -5.56 8.76 0.32
CA ILE A 143 -4.12 8.81 0.59
C ILE A 143 -3.69 7.59 1.41
N HIS A 144 -4.45 7.21 2.45
CA HIS A 144 -4.18 6.02 3.26
C HIS A 144 -4.08 4.75 2.39
N GLU A 145 -5.13 4.48 1.61
CA GLU A 145 -5.19 3.27 0.78
C GLU A 145 -4.13 3.29 -0.33
N LEU A 146 -3.77 4.46 -0.86
CA LEU A 146 -2.67 4.58 -1.83
C LEU A 146 -1.30 4.26 -1.23
N VAL A 147 -1.09 4.41 0.09
CA VAL A 147 0.12 3.89 0.73
C VAL A 147 0.18 2.38 0.63
N HIS A 148 -0.94 1.67 0.78
CA HIS A 148 -0.97 0.21 0.60
C HIS A 148 -0.74 -0.19 -0.86
N VAL A 149 -1.24 0.58 -1.83
CA VAL A 149 -0.88 0.38 -3.25
C VAL A 149 0.62 0.58 -3.46
N TRP A 150 1.20 1.64 -2.91
CA TRP A 150 2.65 1.88 -2.97
C TRP A 150 3.45 0.76 -2.31
N GLN A 151 3.00 0.25 -1.15
CA GLN A 151 3.60 -0.89 -0.47
C GLN A 151 3.56 -2.15 -1.37
N TYR A 152 2.45 -2.40 -2.07
CA TYR A 152 2.37 -3.49 -3.03
C TYR A 152 3.36 -3.30 -4.19
N GLU A 153 3.45 -2.10 -4.75
CA GLU A 153 4.40 -1.79 -5.83
C GLU A 153 5.85 -2.10 -5.42
N LYS A 154 6.22 -1.65 -4.21
CA LYS A 154 7.60 -1.72 -3.71
C LYS A 154 7.98 -3.06 -3.10
N PHE A 155 7.04 -3.80 -2.52
CA PHE A 155 7.35 -5.05 -1.79
C PHE A 155 6.68 -6.29 -2.36
N GLY A 156 5.64 -6.13 -3.19
CA GLY A 156 4.82 -7.25 -3.67
C GLY A 156 3.74 -7.65 -2.68
N GLY A 157 3.10 -8.78 -2.93
CA GLY A 157 1.94 -9.30 -2.17
C GLY A 157 2.21 -9.52 -0.68
N VAL A 158 3.48 -9.53 -0.24
CA VAL A 158 3.85 -9.59 1.18
C VAL A 158 3.32 -8.40 1.99
N TYR A 159 2.91 -7.31 1.34
CA TYR A 159 2.25 -6.21 2.05
C TYR A 159 0.99 -6.69 2.78
N ILE A 160 0.20 -7.59 2.18
CA ILE A 160 -1.09 -8.06 2.72
C ILE A 160 -0.91 -8.69 4.11
N PRO A 161 -0.11 -9.75 4.28
CA PRO A 161 0.09 -10.35 5.60
C PRO A 161 0.84 -9.43 6.58
N ARG A 162 1.54 -8.38 6.11
CA ARG A 162 2.19 -7.39 6.98
C ARG A 162 1.22 -6.34 7.49
N ALA A 163 0.32 -5.84 6.64
CA ALA A 163 -0.77 -4.93 7.01
C ALA A 163 -1.75 -5.60 7.98
N ILE A 164 -2.20 -6.83 7.67
CA ILE A 164 -3.06 -7.60 8.58
C ILE A 164 -2.40 -7.79 9.95
N ARG A 165 -1.09 -8.04 9.99
CA ARG A 165 -0.36 -8.19 11.26
C ARG A 165 -0.25 -6.87 12.03
N ALA A 166 -0.09 -5.75 11.32
CA ALA A 166 -0.06 -4.42 11.91
C ALA A 166 -1.40 -4.09 12.57
N ILE A 167 -2.54 -4.38 11.92
CA ILE A 167 -3.88 -4.20 12.49
C ILE A 167 -4.05 -4.96 13.82
N HIS A 168 -3.48 -6.16 13.93
CA HIS A 168 -3.56 -7.00 15.13
C HIS A 168 -2.40 -6.75 16.12
N SER A 169 -1.54 -5.76 15.89
CA SER A 169 -0.48 -5.42 16.84
C SER A 169 -1.01 -4.49 17.94
N PRO A 170 -0.37 -4.45 19.13
CA PRO A 170 -0.77 -3.53 20.21
C PRO A 170 -0.76 -2.06 19.79
N GLU A 171 0.17 -1.68 18.92
CA GLU A 171 0.31 -0.32 18.39
C GLU A 171 -0.77 -0.01 17.33
N GLY A 172 -1.16 -1.02 16.54
CA GLY A 172 -2.14 -0.87 15.47
C GLY A 172 -1.75 0.25 14.52
N TYR A 173 -2.68 1.20 14.39
CA TYR A 173 -2.60 2.42 13.58
C TYR A 173 -1.76 3.54 14.24
N ASN A 174 -1.70 3.57 15.57
CA ASN A 174 -1.14 4.70 16.30
C ASN A 174 0.40 4.64 16.28
N TYR A 175 1.03 5.57 15.56
CA TYR A 175 2.50 5.70 15.50
C TYR A 175 3.09 6.59 16.61
N GLY A 176 2.26 7.13 17.52
CA GLY A 176 2.70 7.94 18.66
C GLY A 176 2.92 9.43 18.35
N GLY A 177 2.54 9.90 17.16
CA GLY A 177 2.57 11.32 16.80
C GLY A 177 3.99 11.88 16.55
N VAL A 178 4.06 13.21 16.38
CA VAL A 178 5.29 13.91 15.98
C VAL A 178 6.49 13.69 16.91
N GLY A 179 6.27 13.46 18.21
CA GLY A 179 7.36 13.17 19.15
C GLY A 179 8.14 11.93 18.77
N VAL A 180 7.45 10.85 18.40
CA VAL A 180 8.05 9.60 17.92
C VAL A 180 8.74 9.82 16.58
N LEU A 181 8.12 10.58 15.65
CA LEU A 181 8.72 10.88 14.35
C LEU A 181 10.02 11.68 14.48
N ARG A 182 10.06 12.69 15.35
CA ARG A 182 11.28 13.47 15.64
C ARG A 182 12.37 12.57 16.22
N GLN A 183 12.03 11.67 17.13
CA GLN A 183 12.99 10.73 17.69
C GLN A 183 13.48 9.73 16.65
N ALA A 184 12.61 9.24 15.78
CA ALA A 184 12.96 8.37 14.66
C ALA A 184 13.99 9.06 13.73
N VAL A 185 13.75 10.31 13.34
CA VAL A 185 14.71 11.11 12.55
C VAL A 185 16.05 11.24 13.28
N LYS A 186 16.04 11.61 14.56
CA LYS A 186 17.27 11.77 15.37
C LYS A 186 18.07 10.47 15.50
N THR A 187 17.41 9.33 15.53
CA THR A 187 18.03 8.01 15.71
C THR A 187 18.32 7.29 14.40
N GLY A 188 18.07 7.92 13.25
CA GLY A 188 18.30 7.32 11.93
C GLY A 188 17.30 6.22 11.57
N LYS A 189 16.15 6.13 12.26
CA LYS A 189 15.05 5.26 11.85
C LYS A 189 14.42 5.78 10.56
N SER A 190 14.11 4.86 9.67
CA SER A 190 13.48 5.08 8.38
C SER A 190 11.96 4.89 8.44
N PHE A 191 11.28 5.19 7.33
CA PHE A 191 9.86 4.90 7.15
C PHE A 191 9.53 3.39 7.32
N LEU A 192 10.47 2.51 6.97
CA LEU A 192 10.26 1.05 7.04
C LEU A 192 10.37 0.48 8.45
N ASP A 193 10.80 1.29 9.43
CA ASP A 193 10.83 0.91 10.85
C ASP A 193 9.46 1.04 11.54
N PHE A 194 8.48 1.64 10.85
CA PHE A 194 7.08 1.68 11.26
C PHE A 194 6.32 0.49 10.64
N ASN A 195 5.28 0.03 11.33
CA ASN A 195 4.42 -1.03 10.78
C ASN A 195 3.62 -0.51 9.56
N TYR A 196 2.99 -1.40 8.80
CA TYR A 196 2.37 -1.03 7.51
C TYR A 196 1.16 -0.10 7.64
N GLU A 197 0.41 -0.15 8.75
CA GLU A 197 -0.71 0.77 9.02
C GLU A 197 -0.21 2.11 9.53
N GLN A 198 0.78 2.11 10.42
CA GLN A 198 1.45 3.34 10.88
C GLN A 198 2.08 4.09 9.71
N GLN A 199 2.71 3.39 8.77
CA GLN A 199 3.21 3.96 7.52
C GLN A 199 2.10 4.71 6.75
N ALA A 200 0.92 4.10 6.63
CA ALA A 200 -0.21 4.73 5.96
C ALA A 200 -0.70 5.98 6.72
N ASP A 201 -0.86 5.88 8.03
CA ASP A 201 -1.32 7.00 8.87
C ASP A 201 -0.32 8.16 8.97
N ILE A 202 0.99 7.89 8.94
CA ILE A 202 2.02 8.95 8.90
C ILE A 202 1.86 9.80 7.64
N ILE A 203 1.61 9.17 6.49
CA ILE A 203 1.44 9.86 5.20
C ILE A 203 0.06 10.54 5.11
N THR A 204 -0.97 9.93 5.68
CA THR A 204 -2.28 10.56 5.84
C THR A 204 -2.17 11.82 6.71
N ASP A 205 -1.44 11.77 7.83
CA ASP A 205 -1.22 12.92 8.69
C ASP A 205 -0.34 14.00 8.06
N TYR A 206 0.64 13.63 7.22
CA TYR A 206 1.33 14.57 6.34
C TYR A 206 0.32 15.33 5.45
N TYR A 207 -0.57 14.62 4.78
CA TYR A 207 -1.58 15.22 3.89
C TYR A 207 -2.56 16.11 4.66
N ARG A 208 -3.00 15.69 5.85
CA ARG A 208 -3.86 16.49 6.72
C ARG A 208 -3.18 17.79 7.12
N LEU A 209 -1.95 17.74 7.61
CA LEU A 209 -1.19 18.94 7.96
C LEU A 209 -0.98 19.87 6.75
N LYS A 210 -0.61 19.31 5.60
CA LYS A 210 -0.43 20.05 4.34
C LYS A 210 -1.70 20.79 3.90
N THR A 211 -2.88 20.24 4.22
CA THR A 211 -4.19 20.82 3.88
C THR A 211 -4.82 21.61 5.02
N GLY A 212 -4.04 21.93 6.07
CA GLY A 212 -4.48 22.76 7.20
C GLY A 212 -5.33 22.02 8.25
N LYS A 213 -5.43 20.69 8.18
CA LYS A 213 -6.12 19.85 9.16
C LYS A 213 -5.16 19.36 10.24
N ARG A 214 -5.72 19.01 11.40
CA ARG A 214 -4.97 18.37 12.49
C ARG A 214 -4.66 16.91 12.15
N PRO A 215 -3.52 16.36 12.59
CA PRO A 215 -3.22 14.94 12.46
C PRO A 215 -4.23 14.12 13.27
N GLN A 216 -4.37 12.85 12.92
CA GLN A 216 -5.11 11.85 13.68
C GLN A 216 -4.35 11.46 14.94
N TRP A 217 -3.02 11.37 14.87
CA TRP A 217 -2.20 10.93 16.00
C TRP A 217 -1.27 12.04 16.51
N GLY A 218 -1.41 12.35 17.80
CA GLY A 218 -0.64 13.39 18.48
C GLY A 218 -1.19 14.81 18.28
N GLN A 219 -0.34 15.81 18.51
CA GLN A 219 -0.71 17.24 18.54
C GLN A 219 0.17 18.08 17.61
N ALA A 220 0.58 17.51 16.46
CA ALA A 220 1.43 18.20 15.50
C ALA A 220 0.71 19.43 14.90
N THR A 221 1.49 20.44 14.55
CA THR A 221 1.03 21.68 13.93
C THR A 221 1.65 21.86 12.54
N ALA A 222 1.28 22.91 11.82
CA ALA A 222 1.89 23.23 10.53
C ALA A 222 3.43 23.41 10.63
N ALA A 223 3.95 23.85 11.77
CA ALA A 223 5.40 23.97 12.00
C ALA A 223 6.12 22.60 12.01
N ASP A 224 5.39 21.51 12.25
CA ASP A 224 5.91 20.15 12.26
C ASP A 224 5.89 19.48 10.88
N LEU A 225 5.27 20.11 9.87
CA LEU A 225 5.16 19.54 8.53
C LEU A 225 6.50 19.04 7.94
N PRO A 226 7.66 19.70 8.14
CA PRO A 226 8.95 19.18 7.68
C PRO A 226 9.32 17.80 8.25
N VAL A 227 8.91 17.48 9.48
CA VAL A 227 9.15 16.16 10.09
C VAL A 227 8.40 15.07 9.33
N TYR A 228 7.13 15.34 8.98
CA TYR A 228 6.31 14.43 8.19
C TYR A 228 6.79 14.35 6.74
N ALA A 229 7.24 15.48 6.17
CA ALA A 229 7.79 15.55 4.82
C ALA A 229 9.01 14.62 4.66
N HIS A 230 9.87 14.50 5.67
CA HIS A 230 11.00 13.57 5.67
C HIS A 230 10.56 12.12 5.38
N PHE A 231 9.47 11.65 6.01
CA PHE A 231 8.94 10.30 5.77
C PHE A 231 8.21 10.20 4.43
N ARG A 232 7.49 11.25 4.02
CA ARG A 232 6.88 11.32 2.68
C ARG A 232 7.93 11.20 1.58
N ASP A 233 9.05 11.90 1.71
CA ASP A 233 10.12 11.91 0.72
C ASP A 233 10.76 10.52 0.53
N PHE A 234 10.64 9.63 1.53
CA PHE A 234 11.00 8.22 1.36
C PHE A 234 10.20 7.56 0.23
N LEU A 235 8.90 7.82 0.12
CA LEU A 235 8.04 7.20 -0.89
C LEU A 235 8.41 7.64 -2.30
N THR A 236 8.79 8.90 -2.47
CA THR A 236 9.16 9.49 -3.77
C THR A 236 10.59 9.13 -4.19
N ASN A 237 11.49 8.91 -3.23
CA ASN A 237 12.90 8.65 -3.49
C ASN A 237 13.28 7.17 -3.50
N THR A 238 12.36 6.25 -3.14
CA THR A 238 12.65 4.81 -3.12
C THR A 238 12.64 4.22 -4.54
N PRO A 239 13.80 3.83 -5.10
CA PRO A 239 13.84 3.14 -6.39
C PRO A 239 13.23 1.74 -6.26
N ASP A 240 12.86 1.11 -7.38
CA ASP A 240 12.33 -0.26 -7.44
C ASP A 240 13.35 -1.36 -7.07
N LYS A 241 14.41 -0.99 -6.33
CA LYS A 241 15.53 -1.86 -5.97
C LYS A 241 15.32 -2.63 -4.66
N VAL A 242 14.18 -2.46 -3.97
CA VAL A 242 13.86 -3.20 -2.73
C VAL A 242 13.30 -4.59 -3.02
#